data_AF-A0A8R7QMD9-F1
#
_entry.id   AF-A0A8R7QMD9-F1
#
_cell.length_a   1.000
_cell.length_b   1.000
_cell.length_c   1.000
_cell.angle_alpha   90.00
_cell.angle_beta   90.00
_cell.angle_gamma   90.00
#
_symmetry.space_group_name_H-M   'P 1'
#
loop_
_entity.id
_entity.type
_entity.pdbx_description
1 polymer ?
#
loop_
_entity_poly.entity_id
_entity_poly.type
_entity_poly.pdbx_seq_one_letter_code
_entity_poly.pdbx_strand_id
1 'polypeptide(L)'
;IKDTVRRGWASESRVAPEHRPYIEHWDTMSYEILHSNRTGKWYGPFTKMLETQSIIRNKQEAVVVMNMLMDLDFEQVPKAH
;
A
#
# COMPACT_ATOMS: atom_id res chain seq x y z
N ILE A 1 4.24 -6.92 8.30
CA ILE A 1 3.87 -5.49 8.07
C ILE A 1 3.43 -4.80 9.35
N LYS A 2 2.22 -5.00 9.89
CA LYS A 2 1.71 -4.25 11.06
C LYS A 2 2.65 -4.29 12.27
N ASP A 3 3.07 -5.47 12.68
CA ASP A 3 4.03 -5.63 13.78
C ASP A 3 5.44 -5.12 13.44
N THR A 4 5.81 -5.17 12.16
CA THR A 4 7.10 -4.68 11.66
C THR A 4 7.16 -3.15 11.74
N VAL A 5 6.11 -2.47 11.29
CA VAL A 5 5.98 -1.01 11.35
C VAL A 5 5.87 -0.53 12.80
N ARG A 6 5.06 -1.22 13.62
CA ARG A 6 4.88 -0.85 15.04
C ARG A 6 6.16 -1.02 15.87
N ARG A 7 6.87 -2.14 15.75
CA ARG A 7 8.18 -2.33 16.42
C ARG A 7 9.22 -1.35 15.90
N GLY A 8 9.08 -1.00 14.63
CA GLY A 8 9.91 -0.06 13.93
C GLY A 8 9.72 1.41 14.20
N TRP A 9 8.62 1.78 14.83
CA TRP A 9 8.40 3.17 15.22
C TRP A 9 9.17 3.50 16.51
N ALA A 10 9.40 2.50 17.37
CA ALA A 10 10.10 2.62 18.65
C ALA A 10 11.61 2.29 18.58
N SER A 11 12.11 1.84 17.42
CA SER A 11 13.51 1.45 17.17
C SER A 11 13.81 1.63 15.68
N GLU A 12 15.07 1.68 15.23
CA GLU A 12 15.34 1.69 13.78
C GLU A 12 14.70 0.48 13.09
N SER A 13 13.59 0.69 12.37
CA SER A 13 13.02 -0.34 11.52
C SER A 13 13.55 -0.24 10.11
N ARG A 14 13.92 -1.41 9.62
CA ARG A 14 14.06 -1.64 8.19
C ARG A 14 12.76 -2.26 7.71
N VAL A 15 12.14 -1.61 6.73
CA VAL A 15 11.05 -2.23 5.96
C VAL A 15 11.62 -3.50 5.33
N ALA A 16 11.00 -4.64 5.62
CA ALA A 16 11.39 -5.90 5.00
C ALA A 16 11.32 -5.72 3.47
N PRO A 17 12.31 -6.20 2.69
CA PRO A 17 12.35 -6.01 1.25
C PRO A 17 11.04 -6.39 0.55
N GLU A 18 10.34 -7.41 1.05
CA GLU A 18 9.04 -7.86 0.53
C GLU A 18 7.91 -6.82 0.65
N HIS A 19 8.07 -5.78 1.47
CA HIS A 19 7.08 -4.73 1.67
C HIS A 19 7.41 -3.44 0.91
N ARG A 20 8.62 -3.35 0.33
CA ARG A 20 9.07 -2.19 -0.42
C ARG A 20 8.17 -1.87 -1.63
N PRO A 21 7.70 -2.86 -2.43
CA PRO A 21 6.83 -2.56 -3.57
C PRO A 21 5.51 -1.88 -3.20
N TYR A 22 5.01 -2.06 -1.97
CA TYR A 22 3.77 -1.38 -1.54
C TYR A 22 3.96 0.11 -1.34
N ILE A 23 5.13 0.51 -0.85
CA ILE A 23 5.45 1.92 -0.64
C ILE A 23 5.75 2.56 -2.00
N GLU A 24 6.56 1.88 -2.82
CA GLU A 24 6.96 2.37 -4.15
C GLU A 24 5.78 2.55 -5.12
N HIS A 25 4.71 1.77 -4.98
CA HIS A 25 3.55 1.79 -5.88
C HIS A 25 2.25 2.24 -5.20
N TRP A 26 2.33 2.90 -4.05
CA TRP A 26 1.17 3.33 -3.27
C TRP A 26 0.21 4.22 -4.06
N ASP A 27 0.75 5.17 -4.81
CA ASP A 27 0.01 6.10 -5.67
C ASP A 27 -0.72 5.35 -6.80
N THR A 28 -0.05 4.38 -7.41
CA THR A 28 -0.56 3.56 -8.50
C THR A 28 -1.68 2.65 -8.01
N MET A 29 -1.50 2.00 -6.85
CA MET A 29 -2.56 1.20 -6.22
C MET A 29 -3.79 2.07 -5.92
N SER A 30 -3.58 3.27 -5.38
CA SER A 30 -4.67 4.22 -5.09
C SER A 30 -5.43 4.61 -6.35
N TYR A 31 -4.72 4.93 -7.43
CA TYR A 31 -5.32 5.25 -8.72
C TYR A 31 -6.16 4.09 -9.26
N GLU A 32 -5.62 2.87 -9.29
CA GLU A 32 -6.33 1.70 -9.84
C GLU A 32 -7.54 1.29 -9.00
N ILE A 33 -7.50 1.47 -7.68
CA ILE A 33 -8.67 1.28 -6.81
C ILE A 33 -9.77 2.28 -7.16
N LEU A 34 -9.43 3.57 -7.26
CA LEU A 34 -10.39 4.62 -7.61
C LEU A 34 -10.95 4.43 -9.04
N HIS A 35 -10.09 4.10 -10.00
CA HIS A 35 -10.45 3.83 -11.38
C HIS A 35 -11.38 2.62 -11.48
N SER A 36 -11.06 1.51 -10.79
CA SER A 36 -11.92 0.32 -10.78
C SER A 36 -13.25 0.53 -10.06
N ASN A 37 -13.30 1.38 -9.03
CA ASN A 37 -14.57 1.79 -8.41
C ASN A 37 -15.46 2.57 -9.38
N ARG A 38 -14.87 3.43 -10.22
CA ARG A 38 -15.61 4.22 -11.22
C ARG A 38 -16.07 3.40 -12.43
N THR A 39 -15.25 2.45 -12.88
CA THR A 39 -15.49 1.70 -14.13
C THR A 39 -16.02 0.29 -13.92
N GLY A 40 -15.97 -0.22 -12.68
CA GLY A 40 -16.31 -1.60 -12.33
C GLY A 40 -15.27 -2.63 -12.78
N LYS A 41 -14.11 -2.22 -13.30
CA LYS A 41 -13.10 -3.14 -13.89
C LYS A 41 -11.73 -2.98 -13.25
N TRP A 42 -11.13 -4.10 -12.86
CA TRP A 42 -9.73 -4.19 -12.44
C TRP A 42 -8.84 -4.57 -13.65
N TYR A 43 -8.73 -3.64 -14.59
CA TYR A 43 -7.91 -3.79 -15.81
C TYR A 43 -7.52 -2.42 -16.37
N GLY A 44 -7.16 -1.51 -15.47
CA GLY A 44 -6.72 -0.17 -15.82
C GLY A 44 -5.29 -0.13 -16.36
N PRO A 45 -4.81 1.06 -16.72
CA PRO A 45 -3.53 1.26 -17.41
C PRO A 45 -2.31 0.70 -16.66
N PHE A 46 -2.39 0.55 -15.33
CA PHE A 46 -1.26 0.15 -14.50
C PHE A 46 -1.44 -1.20 -13.81
N THR A 47 -2.55 -1.92 -14.01
CA THR A 47 -2.76 -3.22 -13.36
C THR A 47 -1.68 -4.24 -13.73
N LYS A 48 -1.15 -4.18 -14.96
CA LYS A 48 -0.05 -5.06 -15.38
C LYS A 48 1.28 -4.72 -14.70
N MET A 49 1.54 -3.44 -14.45
CA MET A 49 2.71 -3.01 -13.69
C MET A 49 2.60 -3.51 -12.25
N LEU A 50 1.44 -3.34 -11.62
CA LEU A 50 1.18 -3.83 -10.27
C LEU A 50 1.36 -5.35 -10.17
N GLU A 51 0.89 -6.12 -11.15
CA GLU A 51 1.06 -7.58 -11.18
C GLU A 51 2.53 -8.02 -11.30
N THR A 52 3.36 -7.25 -11.99
CA THR A 52 4.74 -7.65 -12.35
C THR A 52 5.80 -7.11 -11.39
N GLN A 53 5.58 -5.91 -10.86
CA GLN A 53 6.54 -5.18 -10.02
C GLN A 53 6.14 -5.18 -8.54
N SER A 54 4.92 -5.62 -8.23
CA SER A 54 4.44 -5.82 -6.87
C SER A 54 3.79 -7.20 -6.75
N ILE A 55 3.29 -7.55 -5.56
CA ILE A 55 2.53 -8.79 -5.39
C ILE A 55 1.02 -8.64 -5.64
N ILE A 56 0.56 -7.48 -6.15
CA ILE A 56 -0.85 -7.15 -6.33
C ILE A 56 -1.36 -7.66 -7.68
N ARG A 57 -2.18 -8.71 -7.63
CA ARG A 57 -2.80 -9.36 -8.79
C ARG A 57 -4.25 -8.96 -9.00
N ASN A 58 -4.91 -8.50 -7.94
CA ASN A 58 -6.32 -8.15 -7.98
C ASN A 58 -6.66 -6.97 -7.06
N LYS A 59 -7.86 -6.42 -7.25
CA LYS A 59 -8.37 -5.29 -6.48
C LYS A 59 -8.39 -5.54 -4.98
N GLN A 60 -8.74 -6.75 -4.56
CA GLN A 60 -8.88 -7.09 -3.15
C GLN A 60 -7.53 -7.01 -2.44
N GLU A 61 -6.47 -7.52 -3.06
CA GLU A 61 -5.11 -7.41 -2.55
C GLU A 61 -4.67 -5.94 -2.41
N ALA A 62 -4.98 -5.11 -3.41
CA ALA A 62 -4.67 -3.67 -3.37
C ALA A 62 -5.38 -2.97 -2.19
N VAL A 63 -6.68 -3.25 -2.00
CA VAL A 63 -7.46 -2.68 -0.89
C VAL A 63 -6.93 -3.13 0.47
N VAL A 64 -6.55 -4.39 0.61
CA VAL A 64 -5.97 -4.92 1.85
C VAL A 64 -4.68 -4.19 2.20
N VAL A 65 -3.77 -4.01 1.22
CA VAL A 65 -2.51 -3.27 1.43
C VAL A 65 -2.77 -1.81 1.77
N MET A 66 -3.71 -1.15 1.09
CA MET A 66 -4.07 0.24 1.38
C MET A 66 -4.66 0.41 2.78
N ASN A 67 -5.54 -0.51 3.21
CA ASN A 67 -6.10 -0.48 4.56
C ASN A 67 -5.00 -0.73 5.61
N MET A 68 -4.03 -1.60 5.35
CA MET A 68 -2.87 -1.77 6.25
C MET A 68 -2.04 -0.49 6.41
N LEU A 69 -2.00 0.37 5.38
CA LEU A 69 -1.28 1.64 5.43
C LEU A 69 -2.11 2.74 6.11
N MET A 70 -3.44 2.74 5.96
CA MET A 70 -4.35 3.71 6.57
C MET A 70 -4.66 3.42 8.05
N ASP A 71 -4.74 2.14 8.44
CA ASP A 71 -4.99 1.71 9.84
C ASP A 71 -3.76 1.85 10.76
N LEU A 72 -2.63 2.31 10.21
CA LEU A 72 -1.52 2.78 11.03
C LEU A 72 -1.94 4.14 11.59
N ASP A 73 -2.45 4.15 12.82
CA ASP A 73 -2.86 5.34 13.56
C ASP A 73 -1.89 6.50 13.31
N PHE A 74 -2.31 7.44 12.46
CA PHE A 74 -1.68 8.75 12.31
C PHE A 74 -1.73 9.55 13.62
N GLU A 75 -2.49 9.10 14.62
CA GLU A 75 -2.47 9.64 15.98
C GLU A 75 -1.09 9.58 16.66
N GLN A 76 -0.19 8.68 16.21
CA GLN A 76 1.18 8.63 16.72
C GLN A 76 2.21 9.36 15.85
N VAL A 77 1.80 9.95 14.73
CA VAL A 77 2.67 10.82 13.94
C VAL A 77 2.70 12.19 14.63
N PRO A 78 3.84 12.63 15.21
CA PRO A 78 3.95 14.01 15.68
C PRO A 78 3.67 14.89 14.48
N LYS A 79 2.79 15.89 14.64
CA LYS A 79 2.64 16.95 13.64
C LYS A 79 3.99 17.64 13.47
N ALA A 80 4.78 17.20 12.50
CA ALA A 80 5.95 17.92 12.04
C ALA A 80 5.45 19.25 11.47
N HIS A 81 5.87 20.34 12.11
CA HIS A 81 5.65 21.72 11.66
C HIS A 81 6.45 22.01 10.40
#